data_AF-A0A520ZSH4-F1
#
_entry.id   AF-A0A520ZSH4-F1
#
_cell.length_a   1.000
_cell.length_b   1.000
_cell.length_c   1.000
_cell.angle_alpha   90.00
_cell.angle_beta   90.00
_cell.angle_gamma   90.00
#
_symmetry.space_group_name_H-M   'P 1'
#
loop_
_entity.id
_entity.type
_entity.pdbx_description
1 polymer ?
#
loop_
_entity_poly.entity_id
_entity_poly.type
_entity_poly.pdbx_seq_one_letter_code
_entity_poly.pdbx_strand_id
1 'polypeptide(L)'
;MIEQHIASAFDRDLEAIQAMLMKMGGMVETAIVDGSKSLETLDIDLADQVRGNDKQIDALEVQLAEEATRVIALRAPTASDLRTVMT
;
A
#
# COMPACT_ATOMS: atom_id res chain seq x y z
N MET A 1 -16.23 25.92 -11.52
CA MET A 1 -16.63 24.63 -12.15
C MET A 1 -15.43 23.76 -12.51
N ILE A 2 -14.27 24.28 -12.96
CA ILE A 2 -13.06 23.46 -13.22
C ILE A 2 -12.34 23.02 -11.93
N GLU A 3 -12.22 23.90 -10.92
CA GLU A 3 -11.62 23.56 -9.61
C GLU A 3 -12.30 22.36 -8.91
N GLN A 4 -13.62 22.26 -9.02
CA GLN A 4 -14.40 21.22 -8.35
C GLN A 4 -14.18 19.82 -8.97
N HIS A 5 -13.93 19.77 -10.29
CA HIS A 5 -13.56 18.53 -10.97
C HIS A 5 -12.13 18.08 -10.62
N ILE A 6 -11.19 19.03 -10.49
CA ILE A 6 -9.81 18.72 -10.06
C ILE A 6 -9.83 18.16 -8.64
N ALA A 7 -10.50 18.80 -7.68
CA ALA A 7 -10.63 18.25 -6.31
C ALA A 7 -11.21 16.82 -6.31
N SER A 8 -12.35 16.60 -6.99
CA SER A 8 -13.02 15.28 -7.01
C SER A 8 -12.19 14.15 -7.63
N ALA A 9 -11.29 14.48 -8.55
CA ALA A 9 -10.41 13.48 -9.15
C ALA A 9 -9.22 13.19 -8.22
N PHE A 10 -8.75 14.19 -7.46
CA PHE A 10 -7.65 14.02 -6.51
C PHE A 10 -8.08 13.14 -5.33
N ASP A 11 -9.28 13.38 -4.81
CA ASP A 11 -9.85 12.57 -3.74
C ASP A 11 -9.97 11.09 -4.14
N ARG A 12 -10.41 10.83 -5.38
CA ARG A 12 -10.49 9.46 -5.92
C ARG A 12 -9.12 8.79 -6.06
N ASP A 13 -8.11 9.54 -6.50
CA ASP A 13 -6.74 9.01 -6.59
C ASP A 13 -6.21 8.67 -5.18
N LEU A 14 -6.50 9.51 -4.18
CA LEU A 14 -6.13 9.25 -2.78
C LEU A 14 -6.87 8.04 -2.21
N GLU A 15 -8.18 7.91 -2.45
CA GLU A 15 -8.98 6.75 -2.02
C GLU A 15 -8.43 5.44 -2.61
N ALA A 16 -8.00 5.46 -3.88
CA ALA A 16 -7.39 4.30 -4.52
C ALA A 16 -6.07 3.91 -3.84
N ILE A 17 -5.21 4.89 -3.56
CA ILE A 17 -3.95 4.67 -2.82
C ILE A 17 -4.23 4.10 -1.43
N GLN A 18 -5.19 4.67 -0.70
CA GLN A 18 -5.59 4.18 0.63
C GLN A 18 -6.11 2.74 0.57
N ALA A 19 -6.94 2.39 -0.42
CA ALA A 19 -7.43 1.04 -0.58
C ALA A 19 -6.31 0.02 -0.84
N MET A 20 -5.32 0.39 -1.67
CA MET A 20 -4.12 -0.42 -1.91
C MET A 20 -3.28 -0.58 -0.65
N LEU A 21 -3.08 0.49 0.11
CA LEU A 21 -2.36 0.48 1.38
C LEU A 21 -3.05 -0.44 2.41
N MET A 22 -4.38 -0.36 2.53
CA MET A 22 -5.14 -1.23 3.44
C MET A 22 -5.03 -2.70 3.05
N LYS A 23 -5.07 -3.00 1.74
CA LYS A 23 -4.84 -4.35 1.23
C LYS A 23 -3.43 -4.85 1.60
N MET A 24 -2.41 -4.02 1.39
CA MET A 24 -1.02 -4.35 1.75
C MET A 24 -0.89 -4.61 3.25
N GLY A 25 -1.50 -3.76 4.08
CA GLY A 25 -1.52 -3.91 5.54
C GLY A 25 -2.09 -5.25 5.99
N GLY A 26 -3.22 -5.68 5.41
CA GLY A 26 -3.81 -6.99 5.72
C GLY A 26 -2.93 -8.18 5.31
N MET A 27 -2.19 -8.06 4.21
CA MET A 27 -1.21 -9.08 3.79
C MET A 27 -0.03 -9.15 4.76
N VAL A 28 0.50 -8.00 5.19
CA VAL A 28 1.58 -7.92 6.20
C VAL A 28 1.12 -8.49 7.54
N GLU A 29 -0.09 -8.16 8.00
CA GLU A 29 -0.66 -8.70 9.23
C GLU A 29 -0.75 -10.23 9.17
N THR A 30 -1.24 -10.78 8.05
CA THR A 30 -1.30 -12.22 7.83
C THR A 30 0.10 -12.85 7.87
N ALA A 31 1.09 -12.23 7.21
CA ALA A 31 2.47 -12.71 7.22
C ALA A 31 3.08 -12.74 8.63
N ILE A 32 2.77 -11.75 9.48
CA ILE A 32 3.22 -11.71 10.87
C ILE A 32 2.59 -12.84 11.69
N VAL A 33 1.28 -13.04 11.54
CA VAL A 33 0.54 -14.10 12.25
C VAL A 33 1.05 -15.49 11.83
N ASP A 34 1.12 -15.74 10.52
CA ASP A 34 1.58 -17.02 9.98
C ASP A 34 3.07 -17.26 10.27
N GLY A 35 3.90 -16.22 10.20
CA GLY A 35 5.31 -16.29 10.57
C GLY A 35 5.51 -16.68 12.03
N SER A 36 4.77 -16.03 12.94
CA SER A 36 4.80 -16.35 14.37
C SER A 36 4.34 -17.79 14.64
N LYS A 37 3.26 -18.21 13.98
CA LYS A 37 2.74 -19.58 14.08
C LYS A 37 3.74 -20.61 13.56
N SER A 38 4.36 -20.36 12.41
CA SER A 38 5.35 -21.27 11.82
C SER A 38 6.54 -21.51 12.75
N LEU A 39 6.97 -20.47 13.46
CA LEU A 39 8.05 -20.56 14.44
C LEU A 39 7.63 -21.36 15.68
N GLU A 40 6.43 -21.10 16.21
CA GLU A 40 5.89 -21.80 17.39
C GLU A 40 5.72 -23.30 17.13
N THR A 41 5.24 -23.68 15.94
CA THR A 41 4.94 -25.07 15.59
C THR A 41 6.07 -25.79 14.86
N LEU A 42 7.20 -25.11 14.59
CA LEU A 42 8.29 -25.61 13.75
C LEU A 42 7.80 -26.08 12.36
N ASP A 43 6.81 -25.36 11.81
CA ASP A 43 6.21 -25.66 10.51
C ASP A 43 7.00 -24.97 9.40
N ILE A 44 7.88 -25.75 8.75
CA ILE A 44 8.78 -25.26 7.70
C ILE A 44 7.99 -24.89 6.44
N ASP A 45 6.94 -25.64 6.10
CA ASP A 45 6.14 -25.40 4.90
C ASP A 45 5.41 -24.05 5.03
N LEU A 46 4.86 -23.76 6.21
CA LEU A 46 4.23 -22.46 6.48
C LEU A 46 5.26 -21.32 6.42
N ALA A 47 6.47 -21.52 6.97
CA ALA A 47 7.53 -20.52 6.90
C ALA A 47 7.95 -20.22 5.45
N ASP A 48 8.09 -21.25 4.61
CA ASP A 48 8.40 -21.09 3.19
C ASP A 48 7.27 -20.42 2.42
N GLN A 49 6.01 -20.70 2.76
CA GLN A 49 4.85 -20.00 2.21
C GLN A 49 4.87 -18.50 2.57
N VAL A 50 5.14 -18.16 3.83
CA VAL A 50 5.26 -16.75 4.28
C VAL A 50 6.34 -16.02 3.48
N ARG A 51 7.52 -16.64 3.33
CA ARG A 51 8.62 -16.08 2.50
C ARG A 51 8.25 -15.96 1.03
N GLY A 52 7.49 -16.91 0.49
CA GLY A 52 7.01 -16.85 -0.90
C GLY A 52 6.01 -15.72 -1.12
N ASN A 53 5.14 -15.48 -0.15
CA ASN A 53 4.09 -14.47 -0.21
C ASN A 53 4.62 -13.03 -0.08
N ASP A 54 5.79 -12.85 0.54
CA ASP A 54 6.50 -11.57 0.66
C ASP A 54 6.65 -10.84 -0.69
N LYS A 55 6.92 -11.59 -1.77
CA LYS A 55 7.03 -11.04 -3.13
C LYS A 55 5.78 -10.31 -3.61
N GLN A 56 4.60 -10.70 -3.12
CA GLN A 56 3.35 -10.02 -3.46
C GLN A 56 3.21 -8.70 -2.70
N ILE A 57 3.78 -8.62 -1.49
CA ILE A 57 3.84 -7.39 -0.69
C ILE A 57 4.80 -6.41 -1.37
N ASP A 58 6.01 -6.86 -1.74
CA ASP A 58 6.98 -6.05 -2.49
C ASP A 58 6.39 -5.47 -3.78
N ALA A 59 5.68 -6.31 -4.56
CA ALA A 59 5.06 -5.87 -5.79
C ALA A 59 3.97 -4.80 -5.54
N LEU A 60 3.24 -4.91 -4.44
CA LEU A 60 2.21 -3.96 -4.07
C LEU A 60 2.81 -2.65 -3.53
N GLU A 61 3.94 -2.73 -2.81
CA GLU A 61 4.71 -1.56 -2.37
C GLU A 61 5.19 -0.72 -3.56
N VAL A 62 5.77 -1.37 -4.57
CA VAL A 62 6.23 -0.69 -5.80
C VAL A 62 5.05 -0.01 -6.51
N GLN A 63 3.92 -0.71 -6.66
CA GLN A 63 2.71 -0.13 -7.27
C GLN A 63 2.19 1.07 -6.48
N LEU A 64 2.18 0.99 -5.14
CA LEU A 64 1.74 2.08 -4.28
C LEU A 64 2.63 3.31 -4.45
N ALA A 65 3.96 3.10 -4.49
CA ALA A 65 4.94 4.17 -4.69
C ALA A 65 4.81 4.83 -6.08
N GLU A 66 4.57 4.04 -7.12
CA GLU A 66 4.33 4.54 -8.47
C GLU A 66 3.06 5.41 -8.55
N GLU A 67 1.96 4.95 -7.97
CA GLU A 67 0.71 5.72 -7.96
C GLU A 67 0.79 6.98 -7.09
N ALA A 68 1.43 6.90 -5.92
CA ALA A 68 1.74 8.08 -5.10
C ALA A 68 2.57 9.12 -5.88
N THR A 69 3.62 8.66 -6.58
CA THR A 69 4.45 9.53 -7.42
C THR A 69 3.66 10.14 -8.57
N ARG A 70 2.79 9.36 -9.24
CA ARG A 70 1.91 9.83 -10.30
C ARG A 70 0.99 10.94 -9.81
N VAL A 71 0.37 10.75 -8.65
CA VAL A 71 -0.55 11.73 -8.05
C VAL A 71 0.19 13.03 -7.72
N ILE A 72 1.37 12.95 -7.10
CA ILE A 72 2.20 14.13 -6.79
C ILE A 72 2.59 14.87 -8.09
N ALA A 73 3.06 14.14 -9.10
CA ALA A 73 3.51 14.72 -10.37
C ALA A 73 2.39 15.40 -11.16
N LEU A 74 1.17 14.83 -11.17
CA LEU A 74 0.03 15.37 -11.90
C LEU A 74 -0.59 16.59 -11.22
N ARG A 75 -0.48 16.71 -9.90
CA ARG A 75 -1.31 17.63 -9.11
C ARG A 75 -0.55 18.80 -8.50
N ALA A 76 0.80 18.75 -8.50
CA ALA A 76 1.65 19.71 -7.79
C ALA A 76 1.07 20.11 -6.41
N PRO A 77 0.76 19.12 -5.55
CA PRO A 77 0.01 19.34 -4.31
C PRO A 77 0.65 20.41 -3.44
N THR A 78 -0.16 21.19 -2.74
CA THR A 78 0.35 22.09 -1.70
C THR A 78 0.93 21.27 -0.54
N ALA A 79 1.81 21.86 0.29
CA ALA A 79 2.59 21.12 1.29
C ALA A 79 1.78 20.23 2.26
N SER A 80 0.49 20.53 2.45
CA SER A 80 -0.47 19.71 3.21
C SER A 80 -0.71 18.35 2.56
N ASP A 81 -1.02 18.36 1.27
CA ASP A 81 -1.39 17.19 0.49
C ASP A 81 -0.18 16.28 0.23
N LEU A 82 1.02 16.87 0.16
CA LEU A 82 2.28 16.13 0.08
C LEU A 82 2.52 15.26 1.32
N ARG A 83 2.13 15.73 2.51
CA ARG A 83 2.31 14.97 3.75
C ARG A 83 1.45 13.71 3.75
N THR A 84 0.18 13.82 3.36
CA THR A 84 -0.76 12.68 3.29
C THR A 84 -0.33 11.58 2.33
N VAL A 85 0.43 11.92 1.28
CA VAL A 85 0.96 10.93 0.33
C VAL A 85 2.28 10.30 0.81
N MET A 86 3.03 10.98 1.69
CA MET A 86 4.36 10.53 2.14
C MET A 86 4.38 9.80 3.50
N THR A 87 3.34 9.94 4.32
CA THR A 87 3.21 9.29 5.64
C THR A 87 2.00 8.37 5.67
#